data_AF-A0A853T4R2-F1
#
_entry.id   AF-A0A853T4R2-F1
#
_cell.length_a   1.000
_cell.length_b   1.000
_cell.length_c   1.000
_cell.angle_alpha   90.00
_cell.angle_beta   90.00
_cell.angle_gamma   90.00
#
_symmetry.space_group_name_H-M   'P 1'
#
loop_
_entity.id
_entity.type
_entity.pdbx_description
1 polymer ?
#
loop_
_entity_poly.entity_id
_entity_poly.type
_entity_poly.pdbx_seq_one_letter_code
_entity_poly.pdbx_strand_id
1 'polypeptide(L)'
;MFLVKPERRRLLQVGATVAVIALGLASRAYPQFLPAALGKYPGDALWAMMIVFALGIFATRMRTWQLALTALLICFAVEFGQLVQTPWLVALRAHPLGHLVLGSTFGWGDLIAYTAGVAVAAFIDKLALFKRR
;
A
#
# COMPACT_ATOMS: atom_id res chain seq x y z
N MET A 1 -26.45 1.05 25.55
CA MET A 1 -26.18 0.55 24.18
C MET A 1 -24.69 0.28 24.05
N PHE A 2 -24.25 -0.97 24.25
CA PHE A 2 -22.85 -1.32 24.08
C PHE A 2 -22.50 -1.18 22.60
N LEU A 3 -21.88 -0.06 22.22
CA LEU A 3 -21.19 0.10 20.95
C LEU A 3 -20.07 -0.93 20.93
N VAL A 4 -20.40 -2.11 20.44
CA VAL A 4 -19.43 -3.08 19.98
C VAL A 4 -18.50 -2.35 19.04
N LYS A 5 -17.28 -2.07 19.48
CA LYS A 5 -16.26 -1.53 18.59
C LYS A 5 -15.98 -2.62 17.56
N PRO A 6 -16.10 -2.32 16.26
CA PRO A 6 -15.77 -3.30 15.25
C PRO A 6 -14.29 -3.68 15.38
N GLU A 7 -14.01 -4.98 15.33
CA GLU A 7 -12.64 -5.50 15.36
C GLU A 7 -12.30 -6.17 14.03
N ARG A 8 -11.17 -5.77 13.45
CA ARG A 8 -10.60 -6.42 12.26
C ARG A 8 -10.03 -7.78 12.62
N ARG A 9 -10.13 -8.72 11.69
CA ARG A 9 -9.53 -10.06 11.80
C ARG A 9 -8.04 -9.97 11.47
N ARG A 10 -7.19 -9.82 12.50
CA ARG A 10 -5.73 -9.66 12.35
C ARG A 10 -5.08 -10.72 11.46
N LEU A 11 -5.46 -11.99 11.61
CA LEU A 11 -4.90 -13.08 10.80
C LEU A 11 -5.19 -12.92 9.31
N LEU A 12 -6.40 -12.45 8.95
CA LEU A 12 -6.73 -12.19 7.55
C LEU A 12 -6.00 -10.96 7.00
N GLN A 13 -5.75 -9.94 7.84
CA GLN A 13 -4.92 -8.79 7.46
C GLN A 13 -3.49 -9.22 7.17
N VAL A 14 -2.89 -10.05 8.05
CA VAL A 14 -1.54 -10.60 7.83
C VAL A 14 -1.50 -11.40 6.53
N GLY A 15 -2.45 -12.31 6.31
CA GLY A 15 -2.53 -13.08 5.07
C GLY A 15 -2.68 -12.20 3.83
N ALA A 16 -3.53 -11.18 3.89
CA ALA A 16 -3.70 -10.21 2.81
C ALA A 16 -2.41 -9.42 2.54
N THR A 17 -1.72 -8.94 3.58
CA THR A 17 -0.43 -8.25 3.46
C THR A 17 0.62 -9.12 2.77
N VAL A 18 0.78 -10.38 3.20
CA VAL A 18 1.74 -11.31 2.58
C VAL A 18 1.38 -11.57 1.12
N ALA A 19 0.09 -11.78 0.82
CA ALA A 19 -0.37 -12.00 -0.55
C ALA A 19 -0.08 -10.81 -1.47
N VAL A 20 -0.37 -9.57 -1.04
CA VAL A 20 -0.09 -8.39 -1.88
C VAL A 20 1.40 -8.10 -2.01
N ILE A 21 2.23 -8.43 -1.02
CA ILE A 21 3.70 -8.36 -1.16
C ILE A 21 4.16 -9.32 -2.26
N ALA A 22 3.72 -10.58 -2.21
CA ALA A 22 4.08 -11.58 -3.21
C ALA A 22 3.63 -11.16 -4.62
N LEU A 23 2.39 -10.68 -4.75
CA LEU A 23 1.86 -10.17 -6.03
C LEU A 23 2.60 -8.92 -6.51
N GLY A 24 2.94 -8.01 -5.60
CA GLY A 24 3.68 -6.79 -5.92
C GLY A 24 5.08 -7.12 -6.44
N LEU A 25 5.80 -8.01 -5.76
CA LEU A 25 7.10 -8.50 -6.23
C LEU A 25 6.97 -9.24 -7.57
N ALA A 26 5.94 -10.08 -7.74
CA ALA A 26 5.68 -10.77 -8.99
C ALA A 26 5.39 -9.81 -10.15
N SER A 27 4.66 -8.71 -9.92
CA SER A 27 4.39 -7.68 -10.92
C SER A 27 5.68 -7.00 -11.43
N ARG A 28 6.70 -6.90 -10.56
CA ARG A 28 8.01 -6.32 -10.90
C ARG A 28 8.93 -7.33 -11.57
N ALA A 29 8.89 -8.59 -11.12
CA ALA A 29 9.72 -9.66 -11.65
C ALA A 29 9.24 -10.15 -13.03
N TYR A 30 7.92 -10.09 -13.29
CA TYR A 30 7.32 -10.62 -14.50
C TYR A 30 6.37 -9.61 -15.19
N PRO A 31 6.89 -8.46 -15.64
CA PRO A 31 6.09 -7.43 -16.29
C PRO A 31 5.40 -7.91 -17.59
N GLN A 32 5.92 -8.97 -18.23
CA GLN A 32 5.34 -9.57 -19.44
C GLN A 32 3.95 -10.15 -19.27
N PHE A 33 3.55 -10.49 -18.03
CA PHE A 33 2.19 -10.98 -17.75
C PHE A 33 1.18 -9.87 -17.51
N LEU A 34 1.63 -8.61 -17.50
CA LEU A 34 0.78 -7.44 -17.35
C LEU A 34 0.66 -6.70 -18.68
N PRO A 35 -0.49 -6.06 -18.96
CA PRO A 35 -0.61 -5.19 -20.12
C PRO A 35 0.49 -4.14 -20.12
N ALA A 36 1.26 -4.05 -21.21
CA ALA A 36 2.38 -3.11 -21.33
C ALA A 36 1.97 -1.66 -21.06
N ALA A 37 0.73 -1.30 -21.39
CA ALA A 37 0.14 0.02 -21.11
C ALA A 37 0.10 0.39 -19.62
N LEU A 38 0.09 -0.58 -18.71
CA LEU A 38 0.07 -0.35 -17.27
C LEU A 38 1.47 -0.18 -16.67
N GLY A 39 2.53 -0.59 -17.37
CA GLY A 39 3.91 -0.43 -16.92
C GLY A 39 4.12 -0.85 -15.46
N LYS A 40 4.63 0.08 -14.64
CA LYS A 40 4.93 -0.14 -13.22
C LYS A 40 3.74 0.00 -12.26
N TYR A 41 2.65 0.63 -12.70
CA TYR A 41 1.55 1.05 -11.85
C TYR A 41 0.83 -0.06 -11.09
N PRO A 42 0.71 -1.32 -11.59
CA PRO A 42 0.15 -2.42 -10.82
C PRO A 42 0.95 -2.69 -9.55
N GLY A 43 2.28 -2.61 -9.63
CA GLY A 43 3.16 -2.75 -8.46
C GLY A 43 2.99 -1.62 -7.45
N ASP A 44 2.83 -0.38 -7.93
CA ASP A 44 2.59 0.80 -7.08
C ASP A 44 1.23 0.71 -6.35
N ALA A 45 0.18 0.26 -7.06
CA ALA A 45 -1.13 0.02 -6.46
C ALA A 45 -1.08 -1.09 -5.40
N LEU A 46 -0.39 -2.21 -5.67
CA LEU A 46 -0.21 -3.31 -4.72
C LEU A 46 0.60 -2.90 -3.49
N TRP A 47 1.61 -2.03 -3.68
CA TRP A 47 2.36 -1.45 -2.58
C TRP A 47 1.47 -0.57 -1.68
N ALA A 48 0.59 0.26 -2.26
CA ALA A 48 -0.36 1.04 -1.47
C ALA A 48 -1.38 0.15 -0.72
N MET A 49 -1.84 -0.95 -1.35
CA MET A 49 -2.69 -1.94 -0.67
C MET A 49 -1.99 -2.58 0.54
N MET A 50 -0.70 -2.91 0.40
CA MET A 50 0.11 -3.45 1.49
C MET A 50 0.09 -2.53 2.71
N ILE A 51 0.23 -1.21 2.52
CA ILE A 51 0.23 -0.23 3.63
C ILE A 51 -1.12 -0.24 4.35
N VAL A 52 -2.25 -0.26 3.62
CA VAL A 52 -3.59 -0.33 4.23
C VAL A 52 -3.73 -1.56 5.12
N PHE A 53 -3.37 -2.74 4.62
CA PHE A 53 -3.50 -3.98 5.38
C PHE A 53 -2.52 -4.04 6.56
N ALA A 54 -1.28 -3.58 6.36
CA ALA A 54 -0.28 -3.50 7.42
C ALA A 54 -0.77 -2.60 8.57
N LEU A 55 -1.30 -1.41 8.28
CA LEU A 55 -1.92 -0.55 9.28
C LEU A 55 -3.12 -1.23 9.95
N GLY A 56 -3.91 -2.01 9.19
CA GLY A 56 -5.04 -2.79 9.70
C GLY A 56 -4.66 -3.87 10.72
N ILE A 57 -3.43 -4.38 10.69
CA ILE A 57 -2.90 -5.31 11.70
C ILE A 57 -2.74 -4.62 13.06
N PHE A 58 -2.14 -3.42 13.07
CA PHE A 58 -1.82 -2.69 14.29
C PHE A 58 -3.01 -1.88 14.81
N ALA A 59 -3.70 -1.16 13.93
CA ALA A 59 -4.75 -0.21 14.25
C ALA A 59 -6.15 -0.81 14.09
N THR A 60 -6.42 -1.90 14.81
CA THR A 60 -7.68 -2.66 14.68
C THR A 60 -8.95 -1.87 14.99
N ARG A 61 -8.84 -0.75 15.70
CA ARG A 61 -9.95 0.13 16.11
C ARG A 61 -10.18 1.34 15.19
N MET A 62 -9.25 1.63 14.26
CA MET A 62 -9.44 2.71 13.30
C MET A 62 -10.60 2.35 12.35
N ARG A 63 -11.35 3.34 11.88
CA ARG A 63 -12.34 3.16 10.80
C ARG A 63 -11.61 2.96 9.47
N THR A 64 -12.21 2.24 8.53
CA THR A 64 -11.59 1.95 7.21
C THR A 64 -11.18 3.22 6.46
N TRP A 65 -11.99 4.28 6.51
CA TRP A 65 -11.63 5.56 5.87
C TRP A 65 -10.39 6.21 6.51
N GLN A 66 -10.18 6.03 7.82
CA GLN A 66 -9.00 6.56 8.51
C GLN A 66 -7.75 5.80 8.06
N LEU A 67 -7.83 4.46 7.96
CA LEU A 67 -6.73 3.67 7.42
C LEU A 67 -6.41 4.04 5.97
N ALA A 68 -7.44 4.19 5.13
CA ALA A 68 -7.27 4.57 3.74
C ALA A 68 -6.58 5.94 3.62
N LEU A 69 -7.05 6.93 4.38
CA LEU A 69 -6.45 8.27 4.39
C LEU A 69 -5.00 8.23 4.90
N THR A 70 -4.72 7.53 6.01
CA THR A 70 -3.36 7.40 6.54
C THR A 70 -2.43 6.72 5.53
N ALA A 71 -2.86 5.63 4.90
CA ALA A 71 -2.07 4.94 3.89
C ALA A 71 -1.78 5.84 2.68
N LEU A 72 -2.79 6.58 2.19
CA LEU A 72 -2.62 7.49 1.06
C LEU A 72 -1.65 8.62 1.39
N LEU A 73 -1.76 9.21 2.59
CA LEU A 73 -0.82 10.22 3.07
C LEU A 73 0.61 9.68 3.16
N ILE A 74 0.80 8.44 3.62
CA ILE A 74 2.12 7.80 3.64
C ILE A 74 2.65 7.63 2.20
N CYS A 75 1.84 7.11 1.28
CA CYS A 75 2.24 6.93 -0.12
C CYS A 75 2.66 8.26 -0.74
N PHE A 76 1.85 9.30 -0.57
CA PHE A 76 2.12 10.62 -1.13
C PHE A 76 3.34 11.26 -0.48
N ALA A 77 3.52 11.13 0.84
CA ALA A 77 4.70 11.65 1.53
C ALA A 77 5.99 10.98 1.03
N VAL A 78 5.96 9.66 0.81
CA VAL A 78 7.09 8.91 0.22
C VAL A 78 7.37 9.42 -1.19
N GLU A 79 6.34 9.57 -2.02
CA GLU A 79 6.43 10.00 -3.40
C GLU A 79 6.96 11.44 -3.51
N PHE A 80 6.39 12.40 -2.78
CA PHE A 80 6.89 13.78 -2.72
C PHE A 80 8.29 13.85 -2.10
N GLY A 81 8.61 12.94 -1.18
CA GLY A 81 9.95 12.81 -0.61
C GLY A 81 11.02 12.53 -1.67
N GLN A 82 10.66 11.96 -2.83
CA GLN A 82 11.58 11.73 -3.94
C GLN A 82 12.03 13.04 -4.62
N LEU A 83 11.34 14.16 -4.41
CA LEU A 83 11.82 15.48 -4.85
C LEU A 83 13.02 15.97 -4.02
N VAL A 84 13.22 15.40 -2.83
CA VAL A 84 14.38 15.68 -1.97
C VAL A 84 15.55 14.78 -2.37
N GLN A 85 16.62 15.39 -2.85
CA GLN A 85 17.81 14.72 -3.40
C GLN A 85 19.06 14.95 -2.53
N THR A 86 18.95 14.72 -1.22
CA THR A 86 20.09 14.79 -0.31
C THR A 86 20.99 13.56 -0.44
N PRO A 87 22.33 13.67 -0.30
CA PRO A 87 23.25 12.55 -0.56
C PRO A 87 22.96 11.29 0.26
N TRP A 88 22.63 11.44 1.55
CA TRP A 88 22.30 10.32 2.42
C TRP A 88 21.00 9.61 2.01
N LEU A 89 20.01 10.35 1.51
CA LEU A 89 18.72 9.80 1.11
C LEU A 89 18.82 9.11 -0.25
N VAL A 90 19.61 9.66 -1.17
CA VAL A 90 19.96 9.00 -2.44
C VAL A 90 20.72 7.70 -2.18
N ALA A 91 21.71 7.70 -1.28
CA ALA A 91 22.42 6.49 -0.89
C ALA A 91 21.49 5.42 -0.30
N LEU A 92 20.52 5.83 0.53
CA LEU A 92 19.50 4.92 1.06
C LEU A 92 18.65 4.30 -0.06
N ARG A 93 18.21 5.10 -1.04
CA ARG A 93 17.42 4.64 -2.20
C ARG A 93 18.21 3.76 -3.17
N ALA A 94 19.55 3.86 -3.15
CA ALA A 94 20.41 3.01 -3.97
C ALA A 94 20.42 1.55 -3.48
N HIS A 95 20.12 1.30 -2.21
CA HIS A 95 19.94 -0.06 -1.71
C HIS A 95 18.61 -0.66 -2.22
N PRO A 96 18.55 -1.95 -2.59
CA PRO A 96 17.34 -2.57 -3.14
C PRO A 96 16.09 -2.41 -2.27
N LEU A 97 16.23 -2.55 -0.94
CA LEU A 97 15.13 -2.36 0.00
C LEU A 97 14.70 -0.89 0.07
N GLY A 98 15.66 0.03 0.06
CA GLY A 98 15.37 1.47 0.01
C GLY A 98 14.67 1.86 -1.28
N HIS A 99 15.10 1.31 -2.41
CA HIS A 99 14.45 1.50 -3.71
C HIS A 99 13.00 0.99 -3.70
N LEU A 100 12.76 -0.21 -3.16
CA LEU A 100 11.43 -0.81 -3.09
C LEU A 100 10.45 -0.02 -2.20
N VAL A 101 10.94 0.55 -1.11
CA VAL A 101 10.10 1.26 -0.12
C VAL A 101 9.96 2.74 -0.46
N LEU A 102 11.03 3.40 -0.91
CA LEU A 102 11.07 4.85 -1.09
C LEU A 102 10.96 5.30 -2.54
N GLY A 103 11.17 4.40 -3.50
CA GLY A 103 11.33 4.75 -4.91
C GLY A 103 12.55 5.65 -5.17
N SER A 104 12.72 6.08 -6.42
CA SER A 104 13.85 6.89 -6.85
C SER A 104 13.47 8.18 -7.58
N THR A 105 12.32 8.21 -8.23
CA THR A 105 11.94 9.29 -9.16
C THR A 105 10.44 9.54 -9.12
N PHE A 106 10.07 10.79 -8.88
CA PHE A 106 8.69 11.22 -8.72
C PHE A 106 7.86 10.99 -10.00
N GLY A 107 6.66 10.43 -9.85
CA GLY A 107 5.70 10.21 -10.93
C GLY A 107 4.28 10.62 -10.58
N TRP A 108 3.67 11.53 -11.35
CA TRP A 108 2.26 11.89 -11.18
C TRP A 108 1.30 10.71 -11.32
N GLY A 109 1.62 9.77 -12.22
CA GLY A 109 0.85 8.53 -12.41
C GLY A 109 0.85 7.63 -11.17
N ASP A 110 1.90 7.71 -10.34
CA ASP A 110 2.04 6.90 -9.13
C ASP A 110 0.98 7.32 -8.10
N LEU A 111 0.65 8.61 -8.01
CA LEU A 111 -0.44 9.11 -7.16
C LEU A 111 -1.80 8.49 -7.52
N ILE A 112 -2.06 8.31 -8.81
CA ILE A 112 -3.30 7.67 -9.31
C ILE A 112 -3.28 6.18 -8.95
N ALA A 113 -2.15 5.51 -9.18
CA ALA A 113 -1.98 4.09 -8.85
C ALA A 113 -2.16 3.84 -7.34
N TYR A 114 -1.56 4.68 -6.49
CA TYR A 114 -1.72 4.62 -5.03
C TYR A 114 -3.17 4.84 -4.62
N THR A 115 -3.84 5.84 -5.20
CA THR A 115 -5.26 6.11 -4.91
C THR A 115 -6.15 4.92 -5.27
N ALA A 116 -5.93 4.32 -6.44
CA ALA A 116 -6.65 3.12 -6.86
C ALA A 116 -6.39 1.93 -5.93
N GLY A 117 -5.12 1.67 -5.59
CA GLY A 117 -4.73 0.61 -4.65
C GLY A 117 -5.37 0.78 -3.27
N VAL A 118 -5.30 1.99 -2.70
CA VAL A 118 -5.95 2.31 -1.42
C VAL A 118 -7.46 2.09 -1.48
N ALA A 119 -8.12 2.53 -2.56
CA ALA A 119 -9.57 2.35 -2.72
C ALA A 119 -9.96 0.86 -2.76
N VAL A 120 -9.21 0.03 -3.51
CA VAL A 120 -9.42 -1.42 -3.58
C VAL A 120 -9.17 -2.08 -2.22
N ALA A 121 -8.08 -1.74 -1.53
CA ALA A 121 -7.79 -2.30 -0.20
C ALA A 121 -8.85 -1.91 0.82
N ALA A 122 -9.32 -0.66 0.82
CA ALA A 122 -10.40 -0.20 1.70
C ALA A 122 -11.71 -0.96 1.45
N PHE A 123 -12.02 -1.25 0.17
CA PHE A 123 -13.19 -2.06 -0.19
C PHE A 123 -13.07 -3.50 0.32
N ILE A 124 -11.94 -4.17 0.05
CA ILE A 124 -11.66 -5.54 0.55
C ILE A 124 -11.74 -5.59 2.07
N ASP A 125 -11.13 -4.60 2.72
CA ASP A 125 -11.11 -4.50 4.17
C ASP A 125 -12.52 -4.43 4.77
N LYS A 126 -13.37 -3.55 4.24
CA LYS A 126 -14.76 -3.39 4.68
C LYS A 126 -15.59 -4.65 4.41
N LEU A 127 -15.36 -5.34 3.30
CA LEU A 127 -16.16 -6.49 2.91
C LEU A 127 -15.78 -7.78 3.63
N ALA A 128 -14.48 -8.09 3.71
CA ALA A 128 -13.98 -9.41 4.07
C ALA A 128 -13.14 -9.43 5.36
N LEU A 129 -12.48 -8.33 5.71
CA LEU A 129 -11.54 -8.28 6.84
C LEU A 129 -12.18 -7.69 8.12
N PHE A 130 -13.34 -7.07 7.98
CA PHE A 130 -14.21 -6.68 9.09
C PHE A 130 -15.00 -7.87 9.63
N LYS A 131 -14.99 -8.06 10.95
CA LYS A 131 -15.90 -9.00 11.61
C LYS A 131 -17.32 -8.42 11.56
N ARG A 132 -18.13 -8.88 10.59
CA ARG A 132 -19.59 -8.69 10.62
C ARG A 132 -20.11 -9.48 11.83
N ARG A 133 -20.70 -8.79 12.81
CA ARG A 133 -21.51 -9.41 13.85
C ARG A 133 -22.91 -9.67 13.30
#